data_AF-A0A1Y2VZC1-F1
#
_entry.id   AF-A0A1Y2VZC1-F1
#
_cell.length_a   1.000
_cell.length_b   1.000
_cell.length_c   1.000
_cell.angle_alpha   90.00
_cell.angle_beta   90.00
_cell.angle_gamma   90.00
#
_symmetry.space_group_name_H-M   'P 1'
#
loop_
_entity.id
_entity.type
_entity.pdbx_description
1 polymer ?
#
loop_
_entity_poly.entity_id
_entity_poly.type
_entity_poly.pdbx_seq_one_letter_code
_entity_poly.pdbx_strand_id
1 'polypeptide(L)'
;MVVVGWASLPVRASRSNIFVPRCAIMRRAFQPFLLGDRGCAGKAMAYLELSMALAKTIWYFDFGKVPGEAGKVGEGISGRTGGRDRQDEFQLYDGVVVSHDGPNLGFKLREKYSESIEAGEGD
;
A
#
# COMPACT_ATOMS: atom_id res chain seq x y z
N MET A 1 12.42 -27.95 29.59
CA MET A 1 12.95 -27.21 28.42
C MET A 1 11.99 -27.47 27.26
N VAL A 2 10.97 -26.62 27.10
CA VAL A 2 9.99 -26.73 26.01
C VAL A 2 10.33 -25.61 25.03
N VAL A 3 10.80 -26.01 23.85
CA VAL A 3 11.06 -25.11 22.72
C VAL A 3 9.70 -24.64 22.20
N VAL A 4 9.35 -23.38 22.44
CA VAL A 4 8.16 -22.75 21.86
C VAL A 4 8.58 -22.22 20.48
N GLY A 5 8.38 -23.05 19.47
CA GLY A 5 8.60 -22.72 18.08
C GLY A 5 7.66 -21.60 17.63
N TRP A 6 8.23 -20.63 16.92
CA TRP A 6 7.54 -19.54 16.26
C TRP A 6 6.56 -20.10 15.22
N ALA A 7 5.27 -20.04 15.51
CA ALA A 7 4.22 -20.23 14.52
C ALA A 7 3.80 -18.85 14.01
N SER A 8 4.32 -18.49 12.84
CA SER A 8 3.74 -17.46 11.98
C SER A 8 2.26 -17.75 11.80
N LEU A 9 1.40 -16.92 12.38
CA LEU A 9 -0.05 -17.00 12.19
C LEU A 9 -0.34 -16.79 10.69
N PRO A 10 -0.97 -17.75 9.99
CA PRO A 10 -1.46 -17.50 8.64
C PRO A 10 -2.62 -16.52 8.74
N VAL A 11 -2.63 -15.52 7.85
CA VAL A 11 -3.78 -14.65 7.59
C VAL A 11 -5.03 -15.53 7.44
N ARG A 12 -5.87 -15.56 8.47
CA ARG A 12 -7.13 -16.28 8.48
C ARG A 12 -8.13 -15.48 7.65
N ALA A 13 -8.11 -15.68 6.34
CA ALA A 13 -9.24 -15.36 5.47
C ALA A 13 -10.40 -16.27 5.88
N SER A 14 -11.23 -15.79 6.80
CA SER A 14 -12.47 -16.46 7.24
C SER A 14 -13.44 -16.52 6.05
N ARG A 15 -13.54 -17.69 5.40
CA ARG A 15 -14.52 -18.03 4.36
C ARG A 15 -15.93 -18.08 4.94
N SER A 16 -16.56 -16.93 5.15
CA SER A 16 -18.02 -16.86 5.40
C SER A 16 -18.76 -16.45 4.13
N ASN A 17 -19.77 -17.23 3.72
CA ASN A 17 -20.57 -17.01 2.51
C ASN A 17 -21.35 -15.67 2.49
N ILE A 18 -21.41 -14.97 3.62
CA ILE A 18 -21.96 -13.60 3.77
C ILE A 18 -21.06 -12.53 3.14
N PHE A 19 -19.75 -12.79 2.99
CA PHE A 19 -18.80 -11.83 2.45
C PHE A 19 -18.87 -11.70 0.92
N VAL A 20 -19.20 -12.78 0.21
CA VAL A 20 -19.19 -12.85 -1.27
C VAL A 20 -20.15 -11.83 -1.93
N PRO A 21 -21.44 -11.72 -1.54
CA PRO A 21 -22.34 -10.74 -2.16
C PRO A 21 -21.94 -9.29 -1.86
N ARG A 22 -21.41 -9.02 -0.66
CA ARG A 22 -20.95 -7.69 -0.27
C ARG A 22 -19.68 -7.27 -1.03
N CYS A 23 -18.78 -8.22 -1.28
CA CYS A 23 -17.60 -8.00 -2.12
C CYS A 23 -17.96 -7.61 -3.55
N ALA A 24 -18.97 -8.26 -4.14
CA ALA A 24 -19.39 -7.93 -5.50
C ALA A 24 -19.93 -6.49 -5.60
N ILE A 25 -20.71 -6.05 -4.61
CA ILE A 25 -21.25 -4.68 -4.55
C ILE A 25 -20.13 -3.66 -4.33
N MET A 26 -19.21 -3.90 -3.37
CA MET A 26 -18.08 -3.01 -3.11
C MET A 26 -17.18 -2.85 -4.34
N ARG A 27 -16.91 -3.93 -5.08
CA ARG A 27 -16.12 -3.86 -6.32
C ARG A 27 -16.82 -3.03 -7.40
N ARG A 28 -18.15 -3.06 -7.48
CA ARG A 28 -18.92 -2.23 -8.43
C ARG A 28 -18.88 -0.75 -8.06
N ALA A 29 -18.95 -0.42 -6.77
CA ALA A 29 -18.90 0.95 -6.27
C ALA A 29 -17.50 1.60 -6.42
N PHE A 30 -16.45 0.79 -6.57
CA PHE A 30 -15.08 1.29 -6.73
C PHE A 30 -14.81 1.78 -8.15
N GLN A 31 -14.84 3.10 -8.36
CA GLN A 31 -14.63 3.77 -9.65
C GLN A 31 -13.53 4.86 -9.58
N PRO A 32 -12.24 4.49 -9.42
CA PRO A 32 -11.15 5.46 -9.20
C PRO A 32 -10.81 6.32 -10.44
N PHE A 33 -11.29 5.96 -11.63
CA PHE A 33 -11.00 6.64 -12.89
C PHE A 33 -12.22 7.35 -13.50
N LEU A 34 -13.24 7.65 -12.67
CA LEU A 34 -14.56 8.13 -13.11
C LEU A 34 -15.24 7.15 -14.09
N LEU A 35 -16.45 7.51 -14.56
CA LEU A 35 -17.25 6.72 -15.49
C LEU A 35 -17.90 7.64 -16.54
N GLY A 36 -18.13 7.12 -17.75
CA GLY A 36 -18.77 7.85 -18.86
C GLY A 36 -17.82 8.82 -19.55
N ASP A 37 -18.36 9.92 -20.07
CA ASP A 37 -17.63 10.87 -20.94
C ASP A 37 -16.46 11.58 -20.24
N ARG A 38 -16.47 11.63 -18.90
CA ARG A 38 -15.37 12.16 -18.09
C ARG A 38 -14.44 11.08 -17.53
N GLY A 39 -14.52 9.85 -18.05
CA GLY A 39 -13.61 8.78 -17.70
C GLY A 39 -12.15 9.14 -18.02
N CYS A 40 -11.23 8.75 -17.16
CA CYS A 40 -9.80 8.97 -17.39
C CYS A 40 -9.32 8.12 -18.59
N ALA A 41 -8.88 8.78 -19.67
CA ALA A 41 -8.31 8.12 -20.84
C ALA A 41 -7.04 7.30 -20.51
N GLY A 42 -6.31 7.70 -19.46
CA GLY A 42 -5.10 7.04 -18.99
C GLY A 42 -5.31 5.78 -18.16
N LYS A 43 -6.56 5.32 -17.94
CA LYS A 43 -6.86 4.16 -17.05
C LYS A 43 -6.03 2.91 -17.38
N ALA A 44 -5.90 2.58 -18.67
CA ALA A 44 -5.16 1.39 -19.08
C ALA A 44 -3.65 1.50 -18.77
N MET A 45 -3.06 2.66 -19.09
CA MET A 45 -1.65 2.94 -18.84
C MET A 45 -1.35 3.01 -17.33
N ALA A 46 -2.21 3.67 -16.54
CA ALA A 46 -2.06 3.73 -15.10
C ALA A 46 -2.03 2.34 -14.44
N TYR A 47 -2.88 1.40 -14.87
CA TYR A 47 -2.85 0.03 -14.34
C TYR A 47 -1.60 -0.74 -14.77
N LEU A 48 -1.13 -0.56 -16.01
CA LEU A 48 0.10 -1.21 -16.47
C LEU A 48 1.30 -0.74 -15.64
N GLU A 49 1.50 0.58 -15.53
CA GLU A 49 2.62 1.15 -14.78
C GLU A 49 2.55 0.81 -13.30
N LEU A 50 1.38 1.00 -12.67
CA LEU A 50 1.19 0.73 -11.25
C LEU A 50 1.40 -0.76 -10.93
N SER A 51 0.88 -1.66 -11.77
CA SER A 51 1.04 -3.10 -11.53
C SER A 51 2.50 -3.53 -11.64
N MET A 52 3.25 -3.02 -12.63
CA MET A 52 4.67 -3.32 -12.79
C MET A 52 5.51 -2.71 -11.68
N ALA A 53 5.24 -1.46 -11.29
CA ALA A 53 5.93 -0.80 -10.19
C ALA A 53 5.72 -1.59 -8.89
N LEU A 54 4.47 -1.88 -8.52
CA LEU A 54 4.14 -2.66 -7.32
C LEU A 54 4.75 -4.05 -7.35
N ALA A 55 4.67 -4.76 -8.47
CA ALA A 55 5.24 -6.10 -8.60
C ALA A 55 6.75 -6.08 -8.36
N LYS A 56 7.48 -5.16 -8.99
CA LYS A 56 8.93 -5.01 -8.79
C LYS A 56 9.25 -4.62 -7.34
N THR A 57 8.54 -3.64 -6.78
CA THR A 57 8.79 -3.18 -5.41
C THR A 57 8.63 -4.31 -4.40
N ILE A 58 7.54 -5.08 -4.47
CA ILE A 58 7.25 -6.17 -3.52
C ILE A 58 8.19 -7.37 -3.75
N TRP A 59 8.63 -7.60 -4.98
CA TRP A 59 9.50 -8.73 -5.30
C TRP A 59 10.95 -8.52 -4.86
N TYR A 60 11.48 -7.33 -5.12
CA TYR A 60 12.89 -7.02 -4.89
C TYR A 60 13.18 -6.44 -3.50
N PHE A 61 12.24 -5.71 -2.90
CA PHE A 61 12.51 -4.95 -1.68
C PHE A 61 11.65 -5.44 -0.51
N ASP A 62 12.30 -5.55 0.65
CA ASP A 62 11.63 -5.55 1.93
C ASP A 62 11.46 -4.09 2.38
N PHE A 63 10.24 -3.71 2.80
CA PHE A 63 9.94 -2.34 3.20
C PHE A 63 9.28 -2.26 4.57
N GLY A 64 9.58 -1.19 5.31
CA GLY A 64 9.03 -0.95 6.63
C GLY A 64 9.02 0.53 6.98
N LYS A 65 8.29 0.87 8.05
CA LYS A 65 8.24 2.25 8.56
C LYS A 65 9.62 2.66 9.07
N VAL A 66 10.09 3.85 8.67
CA VAL A 66 11.38 4.38 9.13
C VAL A 66 11.31 4.70 10.63
N PRO A 67 12.34 4.38 11.44
CA PRO A 67 12.34 4.76 12.84
C PRO A 67 12.41 6.28 13.04
N GLY A 68 11.88 6.76 14.17
CA GLY A 68 11.92 8.18 14.54
C GLY A 68 10.77 9.02 13.99
N GLU A 69 10.93 10.34 14.02
CA GLU A 69 9.89 11.30 13.60
C GLU A 69 9.58 11.21 12.10
N ALA A 70 10.58 10.87 11.28
CA ALA A 70 10.38 10.70 9.84
C ALA A 70 9.35 9.62 9.50
N GLY A 71 9.26 8.55 10.31
CA GLY A 71 8.24 7.51 10.12
C GLY A 71 6.83 7.97 10.48
N LYS A 72 6.67 8.96 11.35
CA LYS A 72 5.36 9.45 11.82
C LYS A 72 4.70 10.43 10.85
N VAL A 73 5.40 10.81 9.77
CA VAL A 73 4.86 11.70 8.74
C VAL A 73 3.66 11.02 8.06
N GLY A 74 2.53 11.71 8.01
CA GLY A 74 1.28 11.20 7.44
C GLY A 74 0.34 10.53 8.43
N GLU A 75 0.74 10.34 9.68
CA GLU A 75 -0.13 9.83 10.75
C GLU A 75 -1.02 10.94 11.33
N GLY A 76 -2.17 10.56 11.89
CA GLY A 76 -2.97 11.47 12.70
C GLY A 76 -2.22 11.95 13.94
N ILE A 77 -2.53 13.16 14.41
CA ILE A 77 -1.90 13.75 15.60
C ILE A 77 -2.92 13.75 16.73
N SER A 78 -2.60 13.08 17.84
CA SER A 78 -3.47 13.01 19.01
C SER A 78 -3.90 14.41 19.45
N GLY A 79 -5.21 14.62 19.57
CA GLY A 79 -5.80 15.92 19.94
C GLY A 79 -6.20 16.80 18.75
N ARG A 80 -5.94 16.39 17.50
CA ARG A 80 -6.53 17.07 16.33
C ARG A 80 -7.99 16.71 16.14
N THR A 81 -8.83 17.71 15.95
CA THR A 81 -10.26 17.52 15.68
C THR A 81 -10.52 17.20 14.20
N GLY A 82 -11.67 16.60 13.90
CA GLY A 82 -12.10 16.33 12.53
C GLY A 82 -11.59 15.00 11.94
N GLY A 83 -11.37 13.98 12.78
CA GLY A 83 -10.94 12.64 12.36
C GLY A 83 -9.44 12.51 12.07
N ARG A 84 -8.66 13.56 12.36
CA ARG A 84 -7.20 13.63 12.15
C ARG A 84 -6.39 13.25 13.39
N ASP A 85 -7.04 12.67 14.39
CA ASP A 85 -6.46 12.21 15.66
C ASP A 85 -5.88 10.79 15.60
N ARG A 86 -6.24 10.01 14.59
CA ARG A 86 -5.90 8.59 14.48
C ARG A 86 -4.49 8.38 13.94
N GLN A 87 -3.59 7.94 14.81
CA GLN A 87 -2.19 7.65 14.44
C GLN A 87 -2.07 6.48 13.46
N ASP A 88 -2.95 5.47 13.57
CA ASP A 88 -2.94 4.29 12.68
C ASP A 88 -3.58 4.54 11.31
N GLU A 89 -4.05 5.76 11.05
CA GLU A 89 -4.73 6.13 9.80
C GLU A 89 -3.88 7.12 9.01
N PHE A 90 -3.56 6.75 7.77
CA PHE A 90 -2.86 7.62 6.83
C PHE A 90 -3.76 8.76 6.37
N GLN A 91 -3.29 9.99 6.61
CA GLN A 91 -4.09 11.19 6.44
C GLN A 91 -3.99 11.73 5.01
N LEU A 92 -5.13 11.78 4.32
CA LEU A 92 -5.25 12.35 2.98
C LEU A 92 -5.82 13.77 3.03
N TYR A 93 -5.43 14.60 2.08
CA TYR A 93 -6.01 15.92 1.84
C TYR A 93 -6.88 15.85 0.58
N ASP A 94 -8.10 16.38 0.70
CA ASP A 94 -9.07 16.38 -0.38
C ASP A 94 -8.60 17.30 -1.53
N GLY A 95 -8.84 16.86 -2.76
CA GLY A 95 -8.35 17.51 -3.97
C GLY A 95 -8.75 16.74 -5.22
N VAL A 96 -8.57 17.35 -6.39
CA VAL A 96 -8.79 16.68 -7.70
C VAL A 96 -7.82 15.51 -7.89
N VAL A 97 -6.61 15.66 -7.36
CA VAL A 97 -5.65 14.58 -7.10
C VAL A 97 -5.44 14.57 -5.59
N VAL A 98 -5.42 13.39 -5.00
CA VAL A 98 -5.18 13.24 -3.56
C VAL A 98 -3.80 13.78 -3.23
N SER A 99 -3.73 14.74 -2.31
CA SER A 99 -2.46 15.22 -1.75
C SER A 99 -2.24 14.57 -0.39
N HIS A 100 -1.00 14.26 -0.07
CA HIS A 100 -0.61 13.67 1.19
C HIS A 100 0.86 13.99 1.49
N ASP A 101 1.22 13.91 2.76
CA ASP A 101 2.61 14.02 3.22
C ASP A 101 2.97 12.71 3.94
N GLY A 102 4.07 12.06 3.56
CA GLY A 102 4.39 10.69 3.96
C GLY A 102 3.50 9.62 3.28
N PRO A 103 3.46 8.38 3.80
CA PRO A 103 4.28 7.86 4.90
C PRO A 103 5.68 7.51 4.40
N ASN A 104 6.71 7.84 5.19
CA ASN A 104 8.08 7.52 4.80
C ASN A 104 8.39 6.06 5.10
N LEU A 105 8.72 5.32 4.04
CA LEU A 105 9.11 3.91 4.10
C LEU A 105 10.61 3.76 3.81
N GLY A 106 11.28 2.92 4.59
CA GLY A 106 12.63 2.47 4.31
C GLY A 106 12.58 1.21 3.46
N PHE A 107 13.31 1.20 2.35
CA PHE A 107 13.42 0.05 1.46
C PHE A 107 14.79 -0.60 1.64
N LYS A 108 14.79 -1.92 1.83
CA LYS A 108 15.98 -2.74 1.85
C LYS A 108 15.90 -3.75 0.70
N LEU A 109 16.93 -3.78 -0.13
CA LEU A 109 17.02 -4.77 -1.20
C LEU A 109 17.17 -6.17 -0.59
N ARG A 110 16.39 -7.12 -1.11
CA ARG A 110 16.43 -8.50 -0.66
C ARG A 110 17.69 -9.16 -1.19
N GLU A 111 18.45 -9.82 -0.31
CA GLU A 111 19.79 -10.37 -0.61
C GLU A 111 19.84 -11.25 -1.86
N LYS A 112 18.77 -11.99 -2.14
CA LYS A 112 18.69 -12.86 -3.33
C LYS A 112 18.81 -12.11 -4.67
N TYR A 113 18.55 -10.81 -4.69
CA TYR A 113 18.45 -10.02 -5.91
C TYR A 113 19.43 -8.84 -5.99
N SER A 114 20.33 -8.67 -5.02
CA SER A 114 21.29 -7.56 -5.00
C SER A 114 22.18 -7.54 -6.24
N GLU A 115 22.69 -8.71 -6.63
CA GLU A 115 23.57 -8.86 -7.79
C GLU A 115 22.83 -8.62 -9.13
N SER A 116 21.53 -8.89 -9.18
CA SER A 116 20.74 -8.77 -10.42
C SER A 116 20.31 -7.35 -10.76
N ILE A 117 20.30 -6.42 -9.80
CA ILE A 117 20.00 -5.00 -10.05
C ILE A 117 21.28 -4.25 -10.46
N GLU A 118 22.41 -4.54 -9.81
CA GLU A 118 23.72 -3.93 -10.15
C GLU A 118 24.18 -4.28 -11.58
N ALA A 119 23.80 -5.45 -12.09
CA ALA A 119 24.11 -5.88 -13.47
C ALA A 119 23.26 -5.18 -14.56
N GLY A 120 22.20 -4.45 -14.20
CA GLY A 120 21.28 -3.80 -15.14
C GLY A 120 21.55 -2.30 -15.37
N GLU A 121 22.53 -1.72 -14.67
CA GLU A 121 22.89 -0.29 -14.73
C GLU A 121 24.07 -0.03 -15.71
N GLY A 122 24.25 -0.90 -16.71
CA GLY A 122 25.47 -0.96 -17.54
C GLY A 122 25.27 -1.07 -19.05
N ASP A 123 24.15 -0.60 -19.61
CA ASP A 123 23.90 -0.52 -21.05
C ASP A 123 23.54 0.92 -21.50
#